data_AF-A0A699XEV6-F1
#
_entry.id   AF-A0A699XEV6-F1
#
_cell.length_a   1.000
_cell.length_b   1.000
_cell.length_c   1.000
_cell.angle_alpha   90.00
_cell.angle_beta   90.00
_cell.angle_gamma   90.00
#
_symmetry.space_group_name_H-M   'P 1'
#
loop_
_entity.id
_entity.type
_entity.pdbx_description
1 polymer ?
#
loop_
_entity_poly.entity_id
_entity_poly.type
_entity_poly.pdbx_seq_one_letter_code
_entity_poly.pdbx_strand_id
1 'polypeptide(L)'
;VRTCPEESDRVERYIDGLPDSIHESVAASKPITMHEATEMATGLMDKKIRTYAKRHAANKRKFEDTSRNNQSRQQPPKRQDVARAYA
;
A
#
# COMPACT_ATOMS: atom_id res chain seq x y z
N VAL A 1 31.23 27.73 -23.98
CA VAL A 1 30.18 28.43 -23.20
C VAL A 1 29.53 27.40 -22.28
N ARG A 2 29.62 27.59 -20.95
CA ARG A 2 28.91 26.72 -20.00
C ARG A 2 27.54 27.37 -19.80
N THR A 3 26.56 26.97 -20.59
CA THR A 3 25.17 27.41 -20.42
C THR A 3 24.71 26.91 -19.06
N CYS A 4 24.36 27.82 -18.15
CA CYS A 4 23.69 27.44 -16.92
C CYS A 4 22.33 26.82 -17.33
N PRO A 5 22.01 25.60 -16.88
CA PRO A 5 20.73 25.01 -17.22
C PRO A 5 19.60 25.84 -16.61
N GLU A 6 18.59 26.12 -17.42
CA GLU A 6 17.38 26.81 -17.00
C GLU A 6 16.63 25.98 -15.95
N GLU A 7 15.72 26.62 -15.21
CA GLU A 7 14.98 25.91 -14.16
C GLU A 7 14.08 24.82 -14.75
N SER A 8 13.49 25.05 -15.91
CA SER A 8 12.74 24.05 -16.68
C SER A 8 13.56 22.80 -16.99
N ASP A 9 14.81 22.98 -17.43
CA ASP A 9 15.76 21.90 -17.72
C ASP A 9 16.05 21.05 -16.48
N ARG A 10 16.10 21.68 -15.30
CA ARG A 10 16.33 20.96 -14.04
C ARG A 10 15.09 20.16 -13.63
N VAL A 11 13.90 20.74 -13.82
CA VAL A 11 12.63 20.08 -13.53
C VAL A 11 12.39 18.90 -14.46
N GLU A 12 12.63 19.04 -15.76
CA GLU A 12 12.45 17.96 -16.74
C GLU A 12 13.35 16.76 -16.42
N ARG A 13 14.64 17.00 -16.15
CA ARG A 13 15.56 15.94 -15.70
C ARG A 13 15.14 15.28 -14.39
N TYR A 14 14.50 16.02 -13.49
CA TYR A 14 13.97 15.46 -12.26
C TYR A 14 12.78 14.54 -12.55
N ILE A 15 11.84 14.99 -13.39
CA ILE A 15 10.67 14.22 -13.80
C ILE A 15 11.10 12.93 -14.49
N ASP A 16 12.01 13.00 -15.46
CA ASP A 16 12.52 11.83 -16.21
C ASP A 16 13.20 10.78 -15.32
N GLY A 17 13.70 11.18 -14.14
CA GLY A 17 14.30 10.27 -13.16
C GLY A 17 13.30 9.58 -12.23
N LEU A 18 12.00 9.90 -12.32
CA LEU A 18 10.98 9.35 -11.43
C LEU A 18 10.53 7.95 -11.86
N PRO A 19 10.16 7.06 -10.93
CA PRO A 19 9.49 5.82 -11.25
C PRO A 19 8.19 6.05 -12.02
N ASP A 20 7.90 5.22 -13.04
CA ASP A 20 6.70 5.28 -13.88
C ASP A 20 5.40 5.51 -13.08
N SER A 21 5.34 4.87 -11.91
CA SER A 21 4.18 4.88 -11.02
C SER A 21 3.83 6.24 -10.39
N ILE A 22 4.71 7.23 -10.52
CA ILE A 22 4.50 8.63 -10.14
C ILE A 22 4.86 9.60 -11.28
N HIS A 23 5.77 9.21 -12.19
CA HIS A 23 6.21 9.99 -13.35
C HIS A 23 5.03 10.59 -14.12
N GLU A 24 4.07 9.75 -14.52
CA GLU A 24 2.93 10.18 -15.34
C GLU A 24 2.11 11.28 -14.66
N SER A 25 1.91 11.16 -13.35
CA SER A 25 1.15 12.14 -12.57
C SER A 25 1.92 13.45 -12.39
N VAL A 26 3.23 13.39 -12.15
CA VAL A 26 4.07 14.59 -12.00
C VAL A 26 4.22 15.32 -13.34
N ALA A 27 4.48 14.59 -14.42
CA ALA A 27 4.61 15.14 -15.77
C ALA A 27 3.31 15.82 -16.24
N ALA A 28 2.14 15.23 -15.93
CA ALA A 28 0.85 15.79 -16.31
C ALA A 28 0.55 17.15 -15.64
N SER A 29 1.05 17.39 -14.43
CA SER A 29 0.85 18.66 -13.72
C SER A 29 1.80 19.76 -14.14
N LYS A 30 2.84 19.46 -14.93
CA LYS A 30 3.80 20.43 -15.47
C LYS A 30 4.35 21.39 -14.41
N PRO A 31 5.04 20.88 -13.38
CA PRO A 31 5.58 21.72 -12.33
C PRO A 31 6.56 22.74 -12.91
N ILE A 32 6.53 23.96 -12.39
CA ILE A 32 7.37 25.06 -12.88
C ILE A 32 8.69 25.10 -12.10
N THR A 33 8.66 24.64 -10.85
CA THR A 33 9.81 24.70 -9.94
C THR A 33 10.23 23.32 -9.46
N MET A 34 11.49 23.20 -9.06
CA MET A 34 12.01 21.97 -8.45
C MET A 34 11.27 21.58 -7.17
N HIS A 35 10.84 22.58 -6.40
CA HIS A 35 10.13 22.35 -5.14
C HIS A 35 8.76 21.72 -5.40
N GLU A 36 8.00 22.28 -6.33
CA GLU A 36 6.68 21.77 -6.71
C GLU A 36 6.76 20.32 -7.22
N ALA A 37 7.73 20.02 -8.10
CA ALA A 37 7.94 18.66 -8.57
C ALA A 37 8.25 17.68 -7.42
N THR A 38 9.02 18.13 -6.42
CA THR A 38 9.37 17.34 -5.23
C THR A 38 8.19 17.12 -4.30
N GLU A 39 7.41 18.17 -4.02
CA GLU A 39 6.21 18.08 -3.18
C GLU A 39 5.17 17.14 -3.81
N MET A 40 4.99 17.24 -5.13
CA MET A 40 4.13 16.33 -5.88
C MET A 40 4.57 14.87 -5.77
N ALA A 41 5.85 14.59 -6.07
CA ALA A 41 6.39 13.23 -6.03
C ALA A 41 6.27 12.61 -4.63
N THR A 42 6.62 13.37 -3.59
CA THR A 42 6.53 12.92 -2.19
C THR A 42 5.08 12.75 -1.73
N GLY A 43 4.17 13.66 -2.08
CA GLY A 43 2.75 13.54 -1.78
C GLY A 43 2.11 12.30 -2.42
N LEU A 44 2.50 11.95 -3.65
CA LEU A 44 2.05 10.73 -4.33
C LEU A 44 2.58 9.46 -3.64
N MET A 45 3.86 9.45 -3.24
CA MET A 45 4.45 8.32 -2.51
C MET A 45 3.75 8.12 -1.15
N ASP A 46 3.56 9.17 -0.38
CA ASP A 46 2.91 9.12 0.94
C ASP A 46 1.48 8.58 0.86
N LYS A 47 0.72 9.04 -0.15
CA LYS A 47 -0.63 8.55 -0.40
C LYS A 47 -0.66 7.05 -0.71
N LYS A 48 0.30 6.55 -1.50
CA LYS A 48 0.43 5.13 -1.83
C LYS A 48 0.80 4.32 -0.59
N ILE A 49 1.80 4.75 0.18
CA ILE A 49 2.22 4.09 1.43
C ILE A 49 1.05 4.00 2.41
N ARG A 50 0.33 5.10 2.63
CA ARG A 50 -0.85 5.13 3.50
C ARG A 50 -1.95 4.18 3.03
N THR A 51 -2.15 4.07 1.72
CA THR A 51 -3.12 3.13 1.14
C THR A 51 -2.71 1.68 1.35
N TYR A 52 -1.44 1.34 1.12
CA TYR A 52 -0.91 0.00 1.36
C TYR A 52 -0.97 -0.37 2.85
N ALA A 53 -0.58 0.53 3.75
CA ALA A 53 -0.67 0.30 5.19
C ALA A 53 -2.11 0.03 5.64
N LYS A 54 -3.09 0.81 5.13
CA LYS A 54 -4.51 0.60 5.43
C LYS A 54 -5.01 -0.76 4.92
N ARG A 55 -4.65 -1.14 3.69
CA ARG A 55 -5.01 -2.44 3.10
C ARG A 55 -4.38 -3.59 3.88
N HIS A 56 -3.10 -3.49 4.25
CA HIS A 56 -2.40 -4.50 5.02
C HIS A 56 -3.04 -4.70 6.40
N ALA A 57 -3.37 -3.60 7.10
CA ALA A 57 -4.07 -3.67 8.39
C ALA A 57 -5.46 -4.33 8.25
N ALA A 58 -6.21 -4.01 7.20
CA ALA A 58 -7.51 -4.63 6.94
C ALA A 58 -7.38 -6.13 6.63
N ASN A 59 -6.41 -6.51 5.79
CA ASN A 59 -6.16 -7.92 5.45
C ASN A 59 -5.70 -8.73 6.67
N LYS A 60 -4.84 -8.15 7.52
CA LYS A 60 -4.41 -8.80 8.77
C LYS A 60 -5.60 -9.14 9.68
N ARG A 61 -6.51 -8.19 9.90
CA ARG A 61 -7.74 -8.45 10.69
C ARG A 61 -8.59 -9.57 10.08
N LYS A 62 -8.77 -9.59 8.76
CA LYS A 62 -9.51 -10.67 8.08
C LYS A 62 -8.83 -12.03 8.21
N PHE A 63 -7.51 -12.06 8.15
CA PHE A 63 -6.73 -13.29 8.35
C PHE A 63 -6.88 -13.82 9.77
N GLU A 64 -6.77 -12.95 10.78
CA GLU A 64 -6.96 -13.31 12.19
C GLU A 64 -8.39 -13.82 12.45
N ASP A 65 -9.40 -13.16 11.91
CA ASP A 65 -10.81 -13.55 12.04
C ASP A 65 -11.09 -14.91 11.38
N THR A 66 -10.60 -15.10 10.15
CA THR A 66 -10.74 -16.38 9.43
C THR A 66 -10.00 -17.51 10.15
N SER A 67 -8.80 -17.24 10.66
CA SER A 67 -8.00 -18.21 11.43
C SER A 67 -8.73 -18.65 12.71
N ARG A 68 -9.28 -17.70 13.49
CA ARG A 68 -10.03 -17.98 14.72
C ARG A 68 -11.31 -18.77 14.45
N ASN A 69 -12.04 -18.46 13.38
CA ASN A 69 -13.24 -19.19 12.98
C ASN A 69 -12.94 -20.62 12.46
N ASN A 70 -11.82 -20.82 11.75
CA ASN A 70 -11.42 -22.16 11.33
C ASN A 70 -10.95 -23.01 12.52
N GLN A 71 -10.24 -22.44 13.50
CA GLN A 71 -9.87 -23.15 14.73
C GLN A 71 -11.09 -23.55 15.58
N SER A 72 -12.12 -22.71 15.68
CA SER A 72 -13.34 -23.05 16.40
C SER A 72 -14.18 -24.11 15.67
N ARG A 73 -14.17 -24.12 14.33
CA ARG A 73 -14.83 -25.14 13.50
C ARG A 73 -14.08 -26.46 13.39
N GLN A 74 -12.76 -26.47 13.55
CA GLN A 74 -11.95 -27.70 13.58
C GLN A 74 -12.04 -28.45 14.92
N GLN A 75 -12.71 -27.91 15.93
CA GLN A 75 -13.02 -28.67 17.13
C GLN A 75 -14.00 -29.79 16.76
N PRO A 76 -13.63 -31.08 16.94
CA PRO A 76 -14.57 -32.17 16.70
C PRO A 76 -15.79 -31.99 17.60
N PRO A 77 -17.03 -32.25 17.12
CA PRO A 77 -18.20 -32.18 17.96
C PRO A 77 -17.97 -33.08 19.16
N LYS A 78 -17.93 -32.49 20.35
CA LYS A 78 -17.73 -33.19 21.62
C LYS A 78 -18.75 -34.34 21.65
N ARG A 79 -18.24 -35.57 21.51
CA ARG A 79 -19.05 -36.78 21.64
C ARG A 79 -19.62 -36.78 23.05
N GLN A 80 -20.93 -36.58 23.16
CA GLN A 80 -21.64 -36.87 24.40
C GLN A 80 -21.56 -38.38 24.58
N ASP A 81 -20.87 -38.80 25.63
CA ASP A 81 -20.72 -40.20 26.00
C ASP A 81 -22.09 -40.72 26.47
N VAL A 82 -22.87 -41.26 25.53
CA VAL A 82 -24.05 -42.05 25.86
C VAL A 82 -23.54 -43.39 26.35
N ALA A 83 -23.30 -43.45 27.66
CA ALA A 83 -23.10 -44.70 28.39
C ALA A 83 -24.40 -45.52 28.29
N ARG A 84 -24.50 -46.33 27.22
CA ARG A 84 -25.35 -47.52 27.21
C ARG A 84 -24.69 -48.56 28.10
N ALA A 85 -25.34 -48.96 29.17
CA ALA A 85 -25.78 -50.35 29.33
C ALA A 85 -26.63 -50.47 30.60
N TYR A 86 -27.80 -51.05 30.43
CA TYR A 86 -28.67 -51.52 31.50
C TYR A 86 -27.94 -52.60 32.32
N ALA A 87 -28.11 -52.55 33.64
CA ALA A 87 -27.90 -53.68 34.56
C ALA A 87 -29.26 -54.11 35.11
#